data_AF-A0A0N4XC15-F1
#
_entry.id   AF-A0A0N4XC15-F1
#
_cell.length_a   1.000
_cell.length_b   1.000
_cell.length_c   1.000
_cell.angle_alpha   90.00
_cell.angle_beta   90.00
_cell.angle_gamma   90.00
#
_symmetry.space_group_name_H-M   'P 1'
#
loop_
_entity.id
_entity.type
_entity.pdbx_description
1 polymer ?
#
loop_
_entity_poly.entity_id
_entity_poly.type
_entity_poly.pdbx_seq_one_letter_code
_entity_poly.pdbx_strand_id
1 'polypeptide(L)'
;MAAIKEKSPELAAKVEQHYQMLMDKIKKLPPPAETFIMELWQTVRKTYTEAISGHKPTPDQLKAKGEQIISKYDALPESAKGDLEKNFPYITKMLKDKDLPAKLAALPLN
;
A
#
# COMPACT_ATOMS: atom_id res chain seq x y z
N MET A 1 -15.39 -3.65 5.53
CA MET A 1 -16.52 -3.19 4.68
C MET A 1 -17.80 -3.17 5.49
N ALA A 2 -18.21 -4.25 6.17
CA ALA A 2 -19.42 -4.29 7.00
C ALA A 2 -19.52 -3.13 8.02
N ALA A 3 -18.48 -2.92 8.83
CA ALA A 3 -18.46 -1.84 9.84
C ALA A 3 -18.51 -0.41 9.26
N ILE A 4 -18.06 -0.20 8.00
CA ILE A 4 -18.15 1.10 7.32
C ILE A 4 -19.57 1.28 6.76
N LYS A 5 -20.15 0.21 6.19
CA LYS A 5 -21.50 0.20 5.62
C LYS A 5 -22.59 0.48 6.66
N GLU A 6 -22.38 -0.01 7.89
CA GLU A 6 -23.27 0.23 9.03
C GLU A 6 -23.21 1.69 9.52
N LYS A 7 -22.03 2.32 9.50
CA LYS A 7 -21.86 3.71 9.96
C LYS A 7 -22.15 4.76 8.89
N SER A 8 -21.82 4.46 7.63
CA SER A 8 -22.07 5.35 6.50
C SER A 8 -22.13 4.55 5.19
N PRO A 9 -23.33 4.31 4.64
CA PRO A 9 -23.49 3.57 3.39
C PRO A 9 -22.89 4.30 2.18
N GLU A 10 -22.92 5.64 2.16
CA GLU A 10 -22.31 6.45 1.09
C GLU A 10 -20.78 6.32 1.09
N LEU A 11 -20.15 6.39 2.29
CA LEU A 11 -18.71 6.19 2.42
C LEU A 11 -18.32 4.75 2.04
N ALA A 12 -19.12 3.76 2.44
CA ALA A 12 -18.89 2.37 2.07
C ALA A 12 -18.92 2.17 0.55
N ALA A 13 -19.89 2.75 -0.15
CA ALA A 13 -19.98 2.69 -1.62
C ALA A 13 -18.77 3.34 -2.30
N LYS A 14 -18.32 4.52 -1.84
CA LYS A 14 -17.13 5.20 -2.37
C LYS A 14 -15.84 4.40 -2.15
N VAL A 15 -15.69 3.81 -0.96
CA VAL A 15 -14.55 2.95 -0.60
C VAL A 15 -14.55 1.65 -1.41
N GLU A 16 -15.73 1.05 -1.64
CA GLU A 16 -15.88 -0.13 -2.47
C GLU A 16 -15.56 0.17 -3.94
N GLN A 17 -16.06 1.27 -4.51
CA GLN A 17 -15.71 1.68 -5.86
C GLN A 17 -14.21 1.93 -6.03
N HIS A 18 -13.57 2.64 -5.10
CA HIS A 18 -12.12 2.85 -5.13
C HIS A 18 -11.35 1.53 -5.02
N TYR A 19 -11.79 0.62 -4.15
CA TYR A 19 -11.18 -0.70 -4.00
C TYR A 19 -11.27 -1.50 -5.29
N GLN A 20 -12.45 -1.57 -5.93
CA GLN A 20 -12.62 -2.30 -7.18
C GLN A 20 -11.76 -1.70 -8.29
N MET A 21 -11.76 -0.38 -8.46
CA MET A 21 -10.90 0.30 -9.44
C MET A 21 -9.41 0.01 -9.22
N LEU A 22 -8.98 -0.02 -7.96
CA LEU A 22 -7.60 -0.35 -7.60
C LEU A 22 -7.28 -1.81 -7.95
N MET A 23 -8.13 -2.76 -7.54
CA MET A 23 -7.93 -4.19 -7.82
C MET A 23 -7.94 -4.49 -9.31
N ASP A 24 -8.80 -3.84 -10.08
CA ASP A 24 -8.85 -3.98 -11.54
C ASP A 24 -7.58 -3.46 -12.21
N LYS A 25 -6.97 -2.39 -11.69
CA LYS A 25 -5.66 -1.92 -12.17
C LYS A 25 -4.56 -2.93 -11.84
N ILE A 26 -4.58 -3.50 -10.64
CA ILE A 26 -3.58 -4.49 -10.20
C ILE A 26 -3.64 -5.75 -11.08
N LYS A 27 -4.83 -6.31 -11.29
CA LYS A 27 -5.05 -7.52 -12.11
C LYS A 27 -4.70 -7.37 -13.60
N LYS A 28 -4.53 -6.13 -14.08
CA LYS A 28 -4.13 -5.84 -15.47
C LYS A 28 -2.62 -5.77 -15.63
N LEU A 29 -1.85 -5.82 -14.55
CA LEU A 29 -0.39 -5.81 -14.61
C LEU A 29 0.17 -7.18 -14.96
N PRO A 30 1.38 -7.25 -15.53
CA PRO A 30 2.12 -8.49 -15.64
C PRO A 30 2.48 -9.07 -14.26
N PRO A 31 2.68 -10.40 -14.14
CA PRO A 31 2.78 -11.09 -12.84
C PRO A 31 3.80 -10.53 -11.84
N PRO A 32 5.03 -10.11 -12.24
CA PRO A 32 5.99 -9.57 -11.28
C PRO A 32 5.54 -8.23 -10.67
N ALA A 33 4.91 -7.37 -11.48
CA ALA A 33 4.37 -6.09 -11.01
C ALA A 33 3.06 -6.29 -10.21
N GLU A 34 2.17 -7.18 -10.68
CA GLU A 34 0.93 -7.54 -10.00
C GLU A 34 1.21 -8.08 -8.59
N THR A 35 2.13 -9.03 -8.48
CA THR A 35 2.46 -9.70 -7.21
C THR A 35 3.00 -8.69 -6.21
N PHE A 36 3.97 -7.86 -6.63
CA PHE A 36 4.54 -6.84 -5.75
C PHE A 36 3.49 -5.85 -5.25
N ILE A 37 2.67 -5.28 -6.14
CA ILE A 37 1.70 -4.25 -5.73
C ILE A 37 0.56 -4.84 -4.89
N MET A 38 0.17 -6.09 -5.14
CA MET A 38 -0.81 -6.80 -4.33
C MET A 38 -0.28 -7.05 -2.91
N GLU A 39 0.97 -7.53 -2.77
CA GLU A 39 1.62 -7.70 -1.46
C GLU A 39 1.75 -6.38 -0.70
N LEU A 40 2.13 -5.30 -1.40
CA LEU A 40 2.21 -3.97 -0.81
C LEU A 40 0.84 -3.53 -0.27
N TRP A 41 -0.21 -3.67 -1.08
CA TRP A 41 -1.56 -3.28 -0.67
C TRP A 41 -2.05 -4.07 0.54
N GLN A 42 -1.84 -5.40 0.56
CA GLN A 42 -2.21 -6.25 1.69
C GLN A 42 -1.44 -5.85 2.96
N THR A 43 -0.14 -5.56 2.84
CA THR A 43 0.71 -5.14 3.97
C THR A 43 0.24 -3.81 4.56
N VAL A 44 -0.04 -2.82 3.70
CA VAL A 44 -0.53 -1.50 4.14
C VAL A 44 -1.91 -1.64 4.78
N ARG A 45 -2.83 -2.37 4.14
CA ARG A 45 -4.18 -2.59 4.66
C ARG A 45 -4.17 -3.27 6.02
N LYS A 46 -3.36 -4.32 6.18
CA LYS A 46 -3.21 -5.05 7.44
C LYS A 46 -2.70 -4.09 8.53
N THR A 47 -1.62 -3.37 8.24
CA THR A 47 -1.01 -2.40 9.17
C THR A 47 -2.00 -1.32 9.59
N TYR A 48 -2.78 -0.77 8.65
CA TYR A 48 -3.82 0.21 8.96
C TYR A 48 -4.94 -0.39 9.83
N THR A 49 -5.38 -1.61 9.50
CA THR A 49 -6.43 -2.31 10.26
C THR A 49 -6.00 -2.59 11.70
N GLU A 50 -4.76 -3.05 11.89
CA GLU A 50 -4.16 -3.27 13.21
C GLU A 50 -4.10 -1.95 14.01
N ALA A 51 -3.65 -0.87 13.38
CA ALA A 51 -3.55 0.44 14.03
C ALA A 51 -4.91 0.97 14.53
N ILE A 52 -5.97 0.89 13.71
CA ILE A 52 -7.32 1.33 14.12
C ILE A 52 -7.96 0.39 15.15
N SER A 53 -7.51 -0.86 15.23
CA SER A 53 -7.91 -1.82 16.29
C SER A 53 -7.13 -1.62 17.60
N GLY A 54 -6.28 -0.60 17.69
CA GLY A 54 -5.49 -0.28 18.88
C GLY A 54 -4.09 -0.90 18.90
N HIS A 55 -3.75 -1.74 17.91
CA HIS A 55 -2.44 -2.37 17.77
C HIS A 55 -1.56 -1.55 16.84
N LYS A 56 -1.16 -0.35 17.31
CA LYS A 56 -0.34 0.58 16.54
C LYS A 56 1.10 0.05 16.42
N PRO A 57 1.63 -0.14 15.19
CA PRO A 57 3.04 -0.46 15.00
C PRO A 57 3.96 0.60 15.60
N THR A 58 5.11 0.18 16.11
CA THR A 58 6.13 1.11 16.57
C THR A 58 6.80 1.82 15.38
N PRO A 59 7.43 2.99 15.60
CA PRO A 59 8.22 3.67 14.56
C PRO A 59 9.27 2.75 13.90
N ASP A 60 9.96 1.91 14.69
CA ASP A 60 10.94 0.96 14.17
C ASP A 60 10.30 -0.13 13.30
N GLN A 61 9.11 -0.61 13.67
CA GLN A 61 8.37 -1.58 12.85
C GLN A 61 7.91 -0.96 11.52
N LEU A 62 7.47 0.31 11.52
CA LEU A 62 7.10 1.02 10.30
C LEU A 62 8.31 1.25 9.40
N LYS A 63 9.45 1.64 10.00
CA LYS A 63 10.72 1.82 9.29
C LYS A 63 11.17 0.52 8.63
N ALA A 64 11.21 -0.58 9.38
CA ALA A 64 11.61 -1.89 8.88
C ALA A 64 10.68 -2.39 7.75
N LYS A 65 9.36 -2.18 7.87
CA LYS A 65 8.41 -2.48 6.77
C LYS A 65 8.71 -1.64 5.53
N GLY A 66 8.98 -0.35 5.70
CA GLY A 66 9.38 0.55 4.61
C GLY A 66 10.63 0.05 3.87
N GLU A 67 11.69 -0.24 4.62
CA GLU A 67 12.95 -0.78 4.08
C GLU A 67 12.74 -2.11 3.34
N GLN A 68 11.93 -3.02 3.91
CA GLN A 68 11.60 -4.30 3.28
C GLN A 68 10.85 -4.10 1.95
N ILE A 69 9.90 -3.16 1.90
CA ILE A 69 9.12 -2.89 0.68
C ILE A 69 10.02 -2.26 -0.40
N ILE A 70 10.91 -1.33 -0.03
CA ILE A 70 11.88 -0.73 -0.96
C ILE A 70 12.80 -1.82 -1.51
N SER A 71 13.34 -2.67 -0.64
CA SER A 71 14.21 -3.79 -1.05
C SER A 71 13.51 -4.73 -2.04
N LYS A 72 12.23 -5.08 -1.78
CA LYS A 72 11.42 -5.88 -2.71
C LYS A 72 11.20 -5.17 -4.05
N TYR A 73 10.94 -3.86 -4.04
CA TYR A 73 10.79 -3.07 -5.26
C TYR A 73 12.09 -3.05 -6.07
N ASP A 74 13.22 -2.84 -5.41
CA ASP A 74 14.53 -2.77 -6.05
C ASP A 74 14.98 -4.11 -6.66
N ALA A 75 14.52 -5.23 -6.09
CA ALA A 75 14.76 -6.56 -6.63
C ALA A 75 13.91 -6.90 -7.87
N LEU A 76 12.89 -6.10 -8.22
CA LEU A 76 12.08 -6.33 -9.40
C LEU A 76 12.86 -6.09 -10.70
N PRO A 77 12.53 -6.82 -11.78
CA PRO A 77 13.07 -6.53 -13.12
C PRO A 77 12.64 -5.14 -13.59
N GLU A 78 13.46 -4.51 -14.44
CA GLU A 78 13.20 -3.15 -14.93
C GLU A 78 11.85 -3.01 -15.65
N SER A 79 11.43 -4.05 -16.39
CA SER A 79 10.12 -4.09 -17.04
C SER A 79 8.97 -3.94 -16.03
N ALA A 80 9.03 -4.69 -14.92
CA ALA A 80 8.03 -4.62 -13.87
C ALA A 80 8.05 -3.27 -13.13
N LYS A 81 9.24 -2.70 -12.89
CA LYS A 81 9.36 -1.34 -12.34
C LYS A 81 8.72 -0.30 -13.26
N GLY A 82 8.90 -0.42 -14.58
CA GLY A 82 8.28 0.42 -15.59
C GLY A 82 6.76 0.30 -15.62
N ASP A 83 6.22 -0.92 -15.53
CA ASP A 83 4.78 -1.15 -15.44
C ASP A 83 4.18 -0.54 -14.17
N LEU A 84 4.87 -0.66 -13.04
CA LEU A 84 4.47 -0.04 -11.78
C LEU A 84 4.52 1.49 -11.86
N GLU A 85 5.52 2.07 -12.51
CA GLU A 85 5.66 3.52 -12.64
C GLU A 85 4.56 4.11 -13.52
N LYS A 86 4.20 3.42 -14.59
CA LYS A 86 3.11 3.83 -15.49
C LYS A 86 1.73 3.76 -14.82
N ASN A 87 1.46 2.70 -14.05
CA ASN A 87 0.14 2.45 -13.49
C ASN A 87 -0.04 3.03 -12.06
N PHE A 88 1.05 3.16 -11.30
CA PHE A 88 1.09 3.62 -9.92
C PHE A 88 2.22 4.65 -9.68
N PRO A 89 2.21 5.80 -10.39
CA PRO A 89 3.30 6.79 -10.35
C PRO A 89 3.54 7.38 -8.95
N TYR A 90 2.48 7.56 -8.16
CA TYR A 90 2.62 8.07 -6.79
C TYR A 90 3.28 7.06 -5.85
N ILE A 91 2.92 5.78 -5.96
CA ILE A 91 3.51 4.72 -5.13
C ILE A 91 4.98 4.54 -5.50
N THR A 92 5.28 4.44 -6.79
CA THR A 92 6.68 4.31 -7.25
C THR A 92 7.53 5.51 -6.88
N LYS A 93 6.99 6.75 -6.95
CA LYS A 93 7.68 7.93 -6.44
C LYS A 93 8.01 7.83 -4.95
N MET A 94 7.08 7.33 -4.13
CA MET A 94 7.34 7.12 -2.71
C MET A 94 8.39 6.03 -2.48
N LEU A 95 8.37 4.93 -3.23
CA LEU A 95 9.36 3.85 -3.09
C LEU A 95 10.78 4.29 -3.48
N LYS A 96 10.90 5.23 -4.42
CA LYS A 96 12.18 5.85 -4.82
C LYS A 96 12.65 6.92 -3.82
N ASP A 97 11.82 7.31 -2.86
CA ASP A 97 12.16 8.30 -1.84
C ASP A 97 12.97 7.67 -0.71
N LYS A 98 14.22 8.08 -0.56
CA LYS A 98 15.14 7.57 0.47
C LYS A 98 14.67 7.89 1.89
N ASP A 99 13.84 8.92 2.05
CA ASP A 99 13.29 9.31 3.34
C ASP A 99 11.99 8.57 3.66
N LEU A 100 11.48 7.70 2.78
CA LEU A 100 10.24 6.95 3.02
C LEU A 100 10.24 6.21 4.37
N PRO A 101 11.29 5.47 4.77
CA PRO A 101 11.30 4.78 6.06
C PRO A 101 11.18 5.74 7.26
N ALA A 102 11.84 6.90 7.19
CA ALA A 102 11.76 7.93 8.23
C ALA A 102 10.38 8.59 8.26
N LYS A 103 9.79 8.86 7.08
CA LYS A 103 8.43 9.40 6.95
C LYS A 103 7.38 8.44 7.49
N LEU A 104 7.53 7.14 7.25
CA LEU A 104 6.65 6.10 7.79
C LEU A 104 6.75 6.04 9.32
N ALA A 105 7.97 6.12 9.88
CA ALA A 105 8.19 6.14 11.32
C ALA A 105 7.57 7.36 12.02
N ALA A 106 7.43 8.48 11.30
CA ALA A 106 6.84 9.72 11.81
C ALA A 106 5.32 9.82 11.58
N LEU A 107 4.66 8.79 11.03
CA LEU A 107 3.23 8.87 10.74
C LEU A 107 2.41 8.97 12.04
N PRO A 108 1.53 9.98 12.16
CA PRO A 108 0.57 10.04 13.26
C PRO A 108 -0.49 8.96 13.03
N LEU A 109 -0.28 7.80 13.62
CA LEU A 109 -1.27 6.73 13.67
C LEU A 109 -2.28 7.12 14.75
N ASN A 110 -3.25 7.96 14.41
CA ASN A 110 -4.28 8.46 15.33
C ASN A 110 -5.47 7.51 15.38
#